data_AF-A0A1Y3N8Q7-F1
#
_entry.id   AF-A0A1Y3N8Q7-F1
#
_cell.length_a   1.000
_cell.length_b   1.000
_cell.length_c   1.000
_cell.angle_alpha   90.00
_cell.angle_beta   90.00
_cell.angle_gamma   90.00
#
_symmetry.space_group_name_H-M   'P 1'
#
loop_
_entity.id
_entity.type
_entity.pdbx_description
1 polymer ?
#
loop_
_entity_poly.entity_id
_entity_poly.type
_entity_poly.pdbx_seq_one_letter_code
_entity_poly.pdbx_strand_id
1 'polypeptide(L)'
;MEDNNNNNNQNNPFKFTAQQLSDIVLTRNSNLIKEYGGLKGIAEALKVDINIGLPNSTVENNGTNPFADREAVFGRNGPPETKSAFLNFLTLFKKNDDSKKVNALRGGESVMISNYDVQVGDVVFLKQGDVICADGIIIQGQNLKIDESSATGEPTPVEKGEGKDQFIISGTTVSEGVGNFLVTAVGSNSFTGFKIYI
;
A
#
# COMPACT_ATOMS: atom_id res chain seq x y z
N MET A 1 25.43 14.05 -25.25
CA MET A 1 24.10 13.73 -25.81
C MET A 1 24.03 12.23 -25.91
N GLU A 2 22.90 11.69 -25.48
CA GLU A 2 22.50 10.27 -25.39
C GLU A 2 23.01 9.47 -24.18
N ASP A 3 22.39 9.74 -23.02
CA ASP A 3 22.18 8.72 -21.99
C ASP A 3 20.93 7.90 -22.37
N ASN A 4 21.17 6.78 -23.07
CA ASN A 4 20.16 5.74 -23.30
C ASN A 4 19.94 4.93 -22.02
N ASN A 5 19.15 5.46 -21.09
CA ASN A 5 18.56 4.69 -20.00
C ASN A 5 17.10 4.35 -20.36
N ASN A 6 16.95 3.45 -21.33
CA ASN A 6 15.67 2.91 -21.77
C ASN A 6 15.57 1.40 -21.43
N ASN A 7 15.97 1.05 -20.20
CA ASN A 7 15.74 -0.28 -19.64
C ASN A 7 14.80 -0.13 -18.44
N ASN A 8 13.51 -0.42 -18.65
CA ASN A 8 12.58 -1.07 -17.69
C ASN A 8 11.12 -0.67 -17.98
N ASN A 9 10.50 -1.22 -19.03
CA ASN A 9 9.02 -1.32 -19.10
C ASN A 9 8.46 -2.20 -20.23
N GLN A 10 9.15 -3.26 -20.66
CA GLN A 10 8.65 -4.11 -21.75
C GLN A 10 7.58 -5.12 -21.31
N ASN A 11 7.29 -5.27 -20.01
CA ASN A 11 6.35 -6.31 -19.55
C ASN A 11 5.58 -5.94 -18.27
N ASN A 12 5.11 -4.70 -18.11
CA ASN A 12 4.20 -4.34 -17.01
C ASN A 12 2.76 -4.80 -17.37
N PRO A 13 2.17 -5.80 -16.68
CA PRO A 13 0.82 -6.27 -16.98
C PRO A 13 -0.28 -5.38 -16.39
N PHE A 14 0.07 -4.32 -15.67
CA PHE A 14 -0.83 -3.34 -15.06
C PHE A 14 -0.81 -2.01 -15.82
N LYS A 15 -1.90 -1.24 -15.69
CA LYS A 15 -2.02 0.07 -16.36
C LYS A 15 -1.10 1.14 -15.75
N PHE A 16 -0.75 1.00 -14.48
CA PHE A 16 0.00 1.99 -13.71
C PHE A 16 1.43 1.55 -13.41
N THR A 17 2.31 2.53 -13.27
CA THR A 17 3.63 2.37 -12.63
C THR A 17 3.52 2.57 -11.12
N ALA A 18 4.54 2.14 -10.36
CA ALA A 18 4.62 2.41 -8.93
C ALA A 18 4.58 3.92 -8.61
N GLN A 19 5.27 4.74 -9.42
CA GLN A 19 5.31 6.19 -9.22
C GLN A 19 3.93 6.81 -9.37
N GLN A 20 3.18 6.45 -10.42
CA GLN A 20 1.83 6.98 -10.67
C GLN A 20 0.88 6.73 -9.51
N LEU A 21 0.95 5.55 -8.88
CA LEU A 21 0.11 5.21 -7.73
C LEU A 21 0.60 5.85 -6.42
N SER A 22 1.92 5.96 -6.25
CA SER A 22 2.54 6.65 -5.11
C SER A 22 2.17 8.13 -5.09
N ASP A 23 2.23 8.80 -6.24
CA ASP A 23 1.93 10.23 -6.39
C ASP A 23 0.52 10.59 -5.91
N ILE A 24 -0.45 9.67 -6.03
CA ILE A 24 -1.83 9.90 -5.54
C ILE A 24 -1.83 10.28 -4.06
N VAL A 25 -1.11 9.53 -3.24
CA VAL A 25 -1.06 9.71 -1.78
C VAL A 25 -0.02 10.76 -1.40
N LEU A 26 1.18 10.71 -1.99
CA LEU A 26 2.27 11.64 -1.66
C LEU A 26 1.90 13.10 -1.96
N THR A 27 1.16 13.34 -3.05
CA THR A 27 0.72 14.70 -3.42
C THR A 27 -0.65 15.06 -2.83
N ARG A 28 -1.34 14.11 -2.19
CA ARG A 28 -2.73 14.21 -1.74
C ARG A 28 -3.67 14.79 -2.82
N ASN A 29 -3.47 14.38 -4.08
CA ASN A 29 -4.15 14.95 -5.23
C ASN A 29 -5.40 14.14 -5.61
N SER A 30 -6.56 14.63 -5.16
CA SER A 30 -7.85 13.97 -5.44
C SER A 30 -8.28 14.04 -6.91
N ASN A 31 -7.67 14.92 -7.72
CA ASN A 31 -7.92 14.96 -9.15
C ASN A 31 -7.32 13.73 -9.87
N LEU A 32 -6.18 13.20 -9.39
CA LEU A 32 -5.61 11.97 -9.93
C LEU A 32 -6.56 10.79 -9.74
N ILE A 33 -7.22 10.70 -8.58
CA ILE A 33 -8.23 9.67 -8.32
C ILE A 33 -9.36 9.75 -9.36
N LYS A 34 -9.85 10.97 -9.66
CA LYS A 34 -10.91 11.18 -10.65
C LYS A 34 -10.43 10.86 -12.07
N GLU A 35 -9.24 11.32 -12.45
CA GLU A 35 -8.62 11.08 -13.76
C GLU A 35 -8.41 9.59 -14.02
N TYR A 36 -8.10 8.81 -12.97
CA TYR A 36 -7.89 7.37 -13.04
C TYR A 36 -9.20 6.56 -13.03
N GLY A 37 -10.36 7.22 -13.14
CA GLY A 37 -11.68 6.58 -13.17
C GLY A 37 -12.28 6.33 -11.78
N GLY A 38 -11.84 7.10 -10.78
CA GLY A 38 -12.20 6.90 -9.38
C GLY A 38 -11.54 5.66 -8.78
N LEU A 39 -11.97 5.31 -7.57
CA LEU A 39 -11.52 4.08 -6.88
C LEU A 39 -11.77 2.83 -7.73
N LYS A 40 -12.90 2.77 -8.43
CA LYS A 40 -13.26 1.66 -9.32
C LYS A 40 -12.27 1.53 -10.49
N GLY A 41 -11.93 2.63 -11.17
CA GLY A 41 -10.97 2.60 -12.27
C GLY A 41 -9.55 2.21 -11.82
N ILE A 42 -9.15 2.62 -10.61
CA ILE A 42 -7.87 2.19 -10.01
C ILE A 42 -7.87 0.68 -9.71
N ALA A 43 -8.94 0.17 -9.10
CA ALA A 43 -9.06 -1.26 -8.80
C ALA A 43 -9.06 -2.12 -10.09
N GLU A 44 -9.81 -1.72 -11.11
CA GLU A 44 -9.84 -2.39 -12.42
C GLU A 44 -8.46 -2.40 -13.08
N ALA A 45 -7.75 -1.27 -13.06
CA ALA A 45 -6.38 -1.14 -13.58
C ALA A 45 -5.35 -2.02 -12.83
N LEU A 46 -5.62 -2.31 -11.56
CA LEU A 46 -4.85 -3.21 -10.71
C LEU A 46 -5.31 -4.68 -10.79
N LYS A 47 -6.34 -4.97 -11.59
CA LYS A 47 -7.01 -6.28 -11.73
C LYS A 47 -7.57 -6.80 -10.40
N VAL A 48 -8.24 -5.93 -9.63
CA VAL A 48 -8.82 -6.22 -8.32
C VAL A 48 -10.31 -5.94 -8.30
N ASP A 49 -11.09 -6.87 -7.75
CA ASP A 49 -12.42 -6.58 -7.23
C ASP A 49 -12.31 -6.22 -5.75
N ILE A 50 -12.72 -5.00 -5.38
CA ILE A 50 -12.59 -4.49 -4.01
C ILE A 50 -13.44 -5.24 -2.98
N ASN A 51 -14.42 -6.06 -3.41
CA ASN A 51 -15.26 -6.87 -2.52
C ASN A 51 -14.74 -8.31 -2.38
N ILE A 52 -13.75 -8.71 -3.19
CA ILE A 52 -13.13 -10.04 -3.15
C ILE A 52 -11.67 -9.93 -2.69
N GLY A 53 -10.99 -8.86 -3.08
CA GLY A 53 -9.56 -8.66 -2.85
C GLY A 53 -8.69 -9.57 -3.71
N LEU A 54 -7.44 -9.75 -3.28
CA LEU A 54 -6.48 -10.61 -3.98
C LEU A 54 -6.66 -12.09 -3.66
N PRO A 55 -6.10 -13.02 -4.45
CA PRO A 55 -6.10 -14.43 -4.09
C PRO A 55 -5.39 -14.70 -2.75
N ASN A 56 -5.80 -15.76 -2.05
CA ASN A 56 -5.22 -16.16 -0.76
C ASN A 56 -3.85 -16.86 -0.89
N SER A 57 -3.56 -17.45 -2.04
CA SER A 57 -2.38 -18.29 -2.27
C SER A 57 -1.37 -17.61 -3.19
N THR A 58 -0.09 -17.75 -2.88
CA THR A 58 1.04 -17.40 -3.74
C THR A 58 1.26 -18.41 -4.87
N VAL A 59 0.46 -19.47 -4.93
CA VAL A 59 0.51 -20.50 -5.97
C VAL A 59 -0.93 -20.80 -6.42
N GLU A 60 -1.24 -20.46 -7.66
CA GLU A 60 -2.47 -20.93 -8.32
C GLU A 60 -2.32 -22.42 -8.72
N ASN A 61 -3.44 -23.11 -8.98
CA ASN A 61 -3.46 -24.54 -9.35
C ASN A 61 -2.64 -24.90 -10.61
N ASN A 62 -2.22 -23.89 -11.37
CA ASN A 62 -1.41 -23.94 -12.59
C ASN A 62 0.10 -23.67 -12.34
N GLY A 63 0.52 -23.41 -11.09
CA GLY A 63 1.91 -23.16 -10.72
C GLY A 63 2.41 -21.72 -10.91
N THR A 64 1.55 -20.77 -11.27
CA THR A 64 1.92 -19.35 -11.35
C THR A 64 1.76 -18.63 -10.02
N ASN A 65 2.72 -17.77 -9.69
CA ASN A 65 2.63 -16.89 -8.53
C ASN A 65 1.87 -15.59 -8.93
N PRO A 66 0.64 -15.38 -8.45
CA PRO A 66 -0.19 -14.24 -8.86
C PRO A 66 0.39 -12.88 -8.38
N PHE A 67 1.39 -12.91 -7.51
CA PHE A 67 2.01 -11.74 -6.93
C PHE A 67 3.35 -11.36 -7.55
N ALA A 68 3.98 -12.25 -8.32
CA ALA A 68 5.34 -12.03 -8.83
C ALA A 68 5.42 -10.77 -9.72
N ASP A 69 4.48 -10.63 -10.66
CA ASP A 69 4.41 -9.45 -11.54
C ASP A 69 4.14 -8.17 -10.74
N ARG A 70 3.35 -8.28 -9.67
CA ARG A 70 2.95 -7.17 -8.83
C ARG A 70 4.11 -6.65 -7.99
N GLU A 71 4.85 -7.56 -7.39
CA GLU A 71 6.10 -7.28 -6.69
C GLU A 71 7.15 -6.68 -7.63
N ALA A 72 7.27 -7.19 -8.86
CA ALA A 72 8.20 -6.68 -9.85
C ALA A 72 7.89 -5.24 -10.29
N VAL A 73 6.61 -4.88 -10.37
CA VAL A 73 6.17 -3.53 -10.82
C VAL A 73 6.11 -2.55 -9.65
N PHE A 74 5.62 -2.97 -8.48
CA PHE A 74 5.29 -2.08 -7.37
C PHE A 74 6.21 -2.20 -6.14
N GLY A 75 7.08 -3.20 -6.12
CA GLY A 75 7.96 -3.50 -5.00
C GLY A 75 7.31 -4.31 -3.88
N ARG A 76 8.09 -4.56 -2.82
CA ARG A 76 7.66 -5.27 -1.61
C ARG A 76 7.33 -4.32 -0.49
N ASN A 77 6.40 -4.71 0.39
CA ASN A 77 6.25 -4.02 1.65
C ASN A 77 7.36 -4.43 2.62
N GLY A 78 8.08 -3.45 3.15
CA GLY A 78 9.20 -3.68 4.05
C GLY A 78 10.41 -2.79 3.74
N PRO A 79 11.45 -2.90 4.57
CA PRO A 79 12.71 -2.20 4.34
C PRO A 79 13.39 -2.69 3.04
N PRO A 80 14.21 -1.87 2.39
CA PRO A 80 14.79 -2.21 1.11
C PRO A 80 15.86 -3.27 1.33
N GLU A 81 16.04 -4.13 0.35
CA GLU A 81 17.22 -4.99 0.30
C GLU A 81 18.42 -4.12 -0.09
N THR A 82 19.32 -3.88 0.86
CA THR A 82 20.51 -3.05 0.62
C THR A 82 21.70 -3.93 0.24
N LYS A 83 22.67 -3.40 -0.52
CA LYS A 83 23.96 -4.08 -0.72
C LYS A 83 24.89 -3.97 0.49
N SER A 84 24.53 -3.17 1.50
CA SER A 84 25.34 -2.97 2.70
C SER A 84 25.02 -4.04 3.74
N ALA A 85 26.01 -4.86 4.07
CA ALA A 85 25.87 -5.88 5.11
C ALA A 85 25.48 -5.28 6.47
N PHE A 86 25.94 -4.07 6.81
CA PHE A 86 25.59 -3.40 8.06
C PHE A 86 24.13 -2.93 8.10
N LEU A 87 23.63 -2.37 6.99
CA LEU A 87 22.23 -1.94 6.90
C LEU A 87 21.29 -3.15 6.81
N ASN A 88 21.73 -4.23 6.15
CA ASN A 88 21.00 -5.49 6.16
C ASN A 88 20.98 -6.11 7.56
N PHE A 89 22.10 -6.07 8.29
CA PHE A 89 22.16 -6.49 9.69
C PHE A 89 21.18 -5.69 10.55
N LEU A 90 21.17 -4.36 10.46
CA LEU A 90 20.22 -3.52 11.20
C LEU A 90 18.77 -3.79 10.80
N THR A 91 18.53 -4.04 9.51
CA THR A 91 17.23 -4.44 8.97
C THR A 91 16.77 -5.79 9.51
N LEU A 92 17.65 -6.78 9.63
CA LEU A 92 17.37 -8.10 10.19
C LEU A 92 16.90 -8.00 11.65
N PHE A 93 17.52 -7.14 12.48
CA PHE A 93 17.00 -6.90 13.85
C PHE A 93 15.59 -6.32 13.84
N LYS A 94 15.28 -5.45 12.87
CA LYS A 94 13.98 -4.82 12.71
C LYS A 94 12.92 -5.75 12.12
N LYS A 95 13.36 -6.75 11.33
CA LYS A 95 12.54 -7.77 10.67
C LYS A 95 12.07 -8.89 11.61
N ASN A 96 12.75 -9.08 12.74
CA ASN A 96 12.38 -10.08 13.76
C ASN A 96 11.04 -9.79 14.50
N ASP A 97 10.19 -8.92 13.95
CA ASP A 97 8.86 -8.60 14.46
C ASP A 97 7.77 -9.09 13.48
N ASP A 98 7.92 -10.34 13.01
CA ASP A 98 6.91 -11.11 12.25
C ASP A 98 5.55 -11.24 12.98
N SER A 99 5.45 -10.70 14.20
CA SER A 99 4.22 -10.55 14.98
C SER A 99 3.19 -9.61 14.35
N LYS A 100 3.61 -8.67 13.49
CA LYS A 100 2.70 -7.64 12.98
C LYS A 100 1.86 -8.18 11.83
N LYS A 101 0.70 -8.70 12.21
CA LYS A 101 -0.32 -9.17 11.27
C LYS A 101 -1.29 -8.04 10.90
N VAL A 102 -1.70 -8.04 9.63
CA VAL A 102 -2.66 -7.11 9.05
C VAL A 102 -3.88 -7.90 8.59
N ASN A 103 -5.08 -7.35 8.82
CA ASN A 103 -6.30 -7.98 8.35
C ASN A 103 -6.60 -7.51 6.92
N ALA A 104 -6.48 -8.40 5.94
CA ALA A 104 -6.73 -8.13 4.53
C ALA A 104 -7.92 -8.93 4.02
N LEU A 105 -8.65 -8.38 3.04
CA LEU A 105 -9.64 -9.12 2.26
C LEU A 105 -8.92 -9.81 1.10
N ARG A 106 -8.96 -11.14 1.08
CA ARG A 106 -8.39 -11.95 0.02
C ARG A 106 -9.28 -13.18 -0.26
N GLY A 107 -9.53 -13.45 -1.54
CA GLY A 107 -10.40 -14.54 -1.98
C GLY A 107 -11.84 -14.43 -1.48
N GLY A 108 -12.31 -13.22 -1.15
CA GLY A 108 -13.61 -12.96 -0.53
C GLY A 108 -13.64 -13.17 0.98
N GLU A 109 -12.51 -13.47 1.61
CA GLU A 109 -12.40 -13.76 3.03
C GLU A 109 -11.45 -12.80 3.76
N SER A 110 -11.74 -12.54 5.03
CA SER A 110 -10.88 -11.75 5.92
C SER A 110 -9.75 -12.63 6.44
N VAL A 111 -8.51 -12.33 6.09
CA VAL A 111 -7.32 -13.12 6.44
C VAL A 111 -6.26 -12.27 7.13
N MET A 112 -5.64 -12.83 8.18
CA MET A 112 -4.51 -12.20 8.85
C MET A 112 -3.21 -12.57 8.13
N ILE A 113 -2.62 -11.60 7.43
CA ILE A 113 -1.36 -11.75 6.69
C ILE A 113 -0.22 -11.04 7.41
N SER A 114 1.03 -11.40 7.12
CA SER A 114 2.16 -10.60 7.58
C SER A 114 2.11 -9.21 6.95
N ASN A 115 2.55 -8.17 7.68
CA ASN A 115 2.71 -6.85 7.08
C ASN A 115 3.64 -6.86 5.85
N TYR A 116 4.61 -7.78 5.81
CA TYR A 116 5.53 -7.97 4.67
C TYR A 116 4.85 -8.58 3.44
N ASP A 117 3.71 -9.26 3.62
CA ASP A 117 2.96 -9.89 2.53
C ASP A 117 1.94 -8.94 1.88
N VAL A 118 1.77 -7.73 2.42
CA VAL A 118 0.88 -6.69 1.88
C VAL A 118 1.44 -6.19 0.54
N GLN A 119 0.58 -6.10 -0.47
CA GLN A 119 0.94 -5.66 -1.82
C GLN A 119 0.00 -4.60 -2.36
N VAL A 120 0.48 -3.80 -3.32
CA VAL A 120 -0.33 -2.78 -4.01
C VAL A 120 -1.55 -3.40 -4.65
N GLY A 121 -2.73 -3.08 -4.15
CA GLY A 121 -4.05 -3.55 -4.54
C GLY A 121 -4.65 -4.61 -3.62
N ASP A 122 -4.02 -4.91 -2.48
CA ASP A 122 -4.74 -5.51 -1.35
C ASP A 122 -5.84 -4.56 -0.85
N VAL A 123 -6.89 -5.14 -0.27
CA VAL A 123 -7.88 -4.39 0.50
C VAL A 123 -7.63 -4.68 1.97
N VAL A 124 -7.29 -3.65 2.75
CA VAL A 124 -6.90 -3.80 4.15
C VAL A 124 -7.97 -3.19 5.06
N PHE A 125 -8.37 -3.94 6.08
CA PHE A 125 -9.26 -3.46 7.14
C PHE A 125 -8.49 -2.68 8.20
N LEU A 126 -9.12 -1.62 8.68
CA LEU A 126 -8.61 -0.74 9.72
C LEU A 126 -9.57 -0.77 10.91
N LYS A 127 -9.01 -0.86 12.11
CA LYS A 127 -9.69 -0.63 13.38
C LYS A 127 -8.84 0.25 14.29
N GLN A 128 -9.49 0.84 15.29
CA GLN A 128 -8.82 1.62 16.33
C GLN A 128 -7.59 0.89 16.91
N GLY A 129 -6.48 1.62 16.99
CA GLY A 129 -5.19 1.13 17.47
C GLY A 129 -4.30 0.50 16.39
N ASP A 130 -4.81 0.26 15.18
CA ASP A 130 -4.00 -0.26 14.09
C ASP A 130 -2.97 0.78 13.63
N VAL A 131 -1.73 0.32 13.42
CA VAL A 131 -0.69 1.08 12.72
C VAL A 131 -0.77 0.75 11.24
N ILE A 132 -0.86 1.78 10.40
CA ILE A 132 -1.07 1.62 8.97
C ILE A 132 0.24 1.21 8.29
N CYS A 133 0.21 0.07 7.60
CA CYS A 133 1.41 -0.57 7.06
C CYS A 133 1.77 -0.18 5.62
N ALA A 134 0.84 0.46 4.90
CA ALA A 134 0.98 0.81 3.49
C ALA A 134 0.10 2.02 3.15
N ASP A 135 0.40 2.67 2.03
CA ASP A 135 -0.38 3.82 1.55
C ASP A 135 -1.58 3.34 0.73
N GLY A 136 -2.63 4.17 0.70
CA GLY A 136 -3.76 3.87 -0.16
C GLY A 136 -4.89 4.88 -0.15
N ILE A 137 -6.02 4.43 -0.69
CA ILE A 137 -7.24 5.22 -0.83
C ILE A 137 -8.36 4.52 -0.07
N ILE A 138 -9.06 5.26 0.78
CA ILE A 138 -10.20 4.71 1.53
C ILE A 138 -11.29 4.18 0.59
N ILE A 139 -11.79 3.00 0.91
CA ILE A 139 -12.96 2.40 0.24
C ILE A 139 -14.21 2.76 1.02
N GLN A 140 -14.22 2.49 2.34
CA GLN A 140 -15.30 2.88 3.24
C GLN A 140 -14.77 3.11 4.66
N GLY A 141 -15.47 3.93 5.44
CA GLY A 141 -15.13 4.19 6.84
C GLY A 141 -16.35 4.59 7.66
N GLN A 142 -16.38 4.16 8.92
CA GLN A 142 -17.39 4.52 9.91
C GLN A 142 -16.70 5.21 11.07
N ASN A 143 -16.92 6.53 11.18
CA ASN A 143 -16.28 7.39 12.18
C ASN A 143 -14.74 7.22 12.20
N LEU A 144 -14.15 6.96 11.04
CA LEU A 144 -12.72 6.66 10.92
C LEU A 144 -11.92 7.95 11.07
N LYS A 145 -11.05 7.98 12.08
CA LYS A 145 -10.09 9.06 12.31
C LYS A 145 -8.69 8.48 12.41
N ILE A 146 -7.75 9.17 11.79
CA ILE A 146 -6.34 8.77 11.76
C ILE A 146 -5.51 9.87 12.40
N ASP A 147 -4.68 9.49 13.36
CA ASP A 147 -3.61 10.33 13.89
C ASP A 147 -2.45 10.35 12.88
N GLU A 148 -2.35 11.46 12.15
CA GLU A 148 -1.29 11.71 11.16
C GLU A 148 -0.11 12.50 11.74
N SER A 149 -0.03 12.70 13.06
CA SER A 149 1.01 13.52 13.69
C SER A 149 2.42 13.02 13.39
N SER A 150 2.62 11.71 13.25
CA SER A 150 3.90 11.11 12.84
C SER A 150 4.33 11.50 11.41
N ALA A 151 3.35 11.78 10.54
CA ALA A 151 3.57 12.15 9.16
C ALA A 151 3.71 13.66 9.00
N THR A 152 2.73 14.43 9.51
CA THR A 152 2.55 15.86 9.25
C THR A 152 3.06 16.76 10.37
N GLY A 153 3.25 16.23 11.58
CA GLY A 153 3.53 17.02 12.79
C GLY A 153 2.30 17.66 13.43
N GLU A 154 1.13 17.54 12.81
CA GLU A 154 -0.12 18.11 13.31
C GLU A 154 -0.82 17.13 14.26
N PRO A 155 -1.17 17.53 15.50
CA PRO A 155 -1.69 16.62 16.52
C PRO A 155 -3.18 16.30 16.36
N THR A 156 -3.89 16.98 15.46
CA THR A 156 -5.33 16.80 15.30
C THR A 156 -5.64 15.60 14.40
N PRO A 157 -6.40 14.60 14.87
CA PRO A 157 -6.80 13.48 14.02
C PRO A 157 -7.60 13.92 12.80
N VAL A 158 -7.33 13.28 11.66
CA VAL A 158 -7.97 13.57 10.38
C VAL A 158 -9.12 12.60 10.14
N GLU A 159 -10.32 13.13 9.92
CA GLU A 159 -11.49 12.32 9.56
C GLU A 159 -11.40 11.83 8.12
N LYS A 160 -11.64 10.53 7.92
CA LYS A 160 -11.55 9.87 6.62
C LYS A 160 -12.92 9.46 6.11
N GLY A 161 -13.11 9.53 4.80
CA GLY A 161 -14.35 9.07 4.16
C GLY A 161 -14.73 9.80 2.88
N GLU A 162 -15.90 9.46 2.37
CA GLU A 162 -16.50 10.13 1.21
C GLU A 162 -16.77 11.61 1.52
N GLY A 163 -16.41 12.50 0.59
CA GLY A 163 -16.52 13.94 0.77
C GLY A 163 -15.55 14.54 1.80
N LYS A 164 -14.70 13.72 2.43
CA LYS A 164 -13.64 14.11 3.36
C LYS A 164 -12.28 13.75 2.76
N ASP A 165 -11.27 13.61 3.61
CA ASP A 165 -9.97 13.12 3.20
C ASP A 165 -10.03 11.63 2.85
N GLN A 166 -9.52 11.29 1.66
CA GLN A 166 -9.56 9.95 1.08
C GLN A 166 -8.22 9.21 1.20
N PHE A 167 -7.15 9.89 1.63
CA PHE A 167 -5.79 9.34 1.62
C PHE A 167 -5.48 8.62 2.92
N ILE A 168 -4.87 7.45 2.79
CA ILE A 168 -4.37 6.61 3.88
C ILE A 168 -2.85 6.60 3.78
N ILE A 169 -2.18 6.98 4.87
CA ILE A 169 -0.73 7.20 4.91
C ILE A 169 -0.08 6.16 5.83
N SER A 170 0.92 5.45 5.33
CA SER A 170 1.67 4.47 6.12
C SER A 170 2.39 5.13 7.30
N GLY A 171 2.56 4.40 8.41
CA GLY A 171 3.22 4.90 9.63
C GLY A 171 2.35 5.80 10.51
N THR A 172 1.10 6.03 10.13
CA THR A 172 0.08 6.70 10.95
C THR A 172 -0.74 5.67 11.75
N THR A 173 -1.54 6.13 12.71
CA THR A 173 -2.31 5.24 13.60
C THR A 173 -3.80 5.56 13.55
N VAL A 174 -4.64 4.53 13.51
CA VAL A 174 -6.10 4.70 13.60
C VAL A 174 -6.47 5.10 15.03
N SER A 175 -6.91 6.35 15.21
CA SER A 175 -7.26 6.86 16.53
C SER A 175 -8.70 6.52 16.93
N GLU A 176 -9.61 6.40 15.96
CA GLU A 176 -11.02 6.11 16.19
C GLU A 176 -11.65 5.42 14.98
N GLY A 177 -12.68 4.61 15.23
CA GLY A 177 -13.54 4.04 14.20
C GLY A 177 -12.97 2.82 13.48
N VAL A 178 -13.59 2.49 12.36
CA VAL A 178 -13.24 1.36 11.51
C VAL A 178 -13.38 1.74 10.04
N GLY A 179 -12.68 1.03 9.16
CA GLY A 179 -12.83 1.19 7.72
C GLY A 179 -12.03 0.16 6.94
N ASN A 180 -11.94 0.36 5.64
CA ASN A 180 -11.01 -0.37 4.80
C ASN A 180 -10.53 0.50 3.63
N PHE A 181 -9.40 0.14 3.06
CA PHE A 181 -8.76 0.91 2.01
C PHE A 181 -8.08 0.01 0.98
N LEU A 182 -7.96 0.53 -0.25
CA LEU A 182 -7.22 -0.10 -1.33
C LEU A 182 -5.77 0.36 -1.24
N VAL A 183 -4.84 -0.58 -1.12
CA VAL A 183 -3.41 -0.29 -1.08
C VAL A 183 -2.95 0.23 -2.45
N THR A 184 -2.30 1.38 -2.51
CA THR A 184 -1.76 1.95 -3.76
C THR A 184 -0.24 1.98 -3.79
N ALA A 185 0.44 2.02 -2.63
CA ALA A 185 1.89 1.97 -2.57
C ALA A 185 2.40 1.26 -1.31
N VAL A 186 3.52 0.56 -1.44
CA VAL A 186 4.16 -0.24 -0.38
C VAL A 186 5.65 0.05 -0.31
N GLY A 187 6.27 -0.26 0.83
CA GLY A 187 7.73 -0.20 0.99
C GLY A 187 8.32 1.14 0.57
N SER A 188 9.34 1.12 -0.30
CA SER A 188 10.02 2.33 -0.80
C SER A 188 9.13 3.30 -1.57
N ASN A 189 7.99 2.85 -2.08
CA ASN A 189 7.04 3.69 -2.82
C ASN A 189 5.97 4.32 -1.92
N SER A 190 5.92 3.96 -0.63
CA SER A 190 5.00 4.55 0.35
C SER A 190 5.56 5.82 0.98
N PHE A 191 4.73 6.58 1.69
CA PHE A 191 5.08 7.80 2.41
C PHE A 191 6.16 7.54 3.47
N THR A 192 6.00 6.48 4.27
CA THR A 192 7.04 6.09 5.24
C THR A 192 8.32 5.66 4.54
N GLY A 193 8.21 4.94 3.42
CA GLY A 193 9.35 4.59 2.60
C GLY A 193 10.10 5.84 2.16
N PHE A 194 9.43 6.71 1.41
CA PHE A 194 9.98 7.98 0.94
C PHE A 194 10.70 8.73 2.07
N LYS A 195 10.06 8.94 3.22
CA LYS A 195 10.63 9.68 4.37
C LYS A 195 11.84 9.01 5.04
N ILE A 196 12.00 7.69 4.95
CA ILE A 196 13.17 6.96 5.51
C ILE A 196 14.37 6.99 4.54
N TYR A 197 14.16 7.24 3.25
CA TYR A 197 15.20 7.11 2.22
C TYR A 197 15.71 8.45 1.64
N ILE A 198 15.24 9.59 2.14
CA ILE A 198 15.83 10.94 1.94
C ILE A 198 16.41 11.48 3.24
#